data_AF-A0A229YKN9-F1
#
_entry.id   AF-A0A229YKN9-F1
#
_cell.length_a   1.000
_cell.length_b   1.000
_cell.length_c   1.000
_cell.angle_alpha   90.00
_cell.angle_beta   90.00
_cell.angle_gamma   90.00
#
_symmetry.space_group_name_H-M   'P 1'
#
loop_
_entity.id
_entity.type
_entity.pdbx_description
1 polymer ?
#
loop_
_entity_poly.entity_id
_entity_poly.type
_entity_poly.pdbx_seq_one_letter_code
_entity_poly.pdbx_strand_id
1 'polypeptide(L)'
;MATFSAISKRPFIALPFLIPSCEPVALELRRSQSSYRRTKQRLRVKPDASFGFSSNQSQDHIIFNPPSSAPSVFHTPTKFLPPDDARRTLRTDASMKIDLSPEDLPPVFNSSTEKKYHLTPSDIEEIRKLRLSDPMTWSRWKLAKRFDCSPMFIGMVCEASPQKKEIQKQVLEAVQSRWGLKRRMAREDRQLRKESWGKDE
;
A
#
# COMPACT_ATOMS: atom_id res chain seq x y z
N MET A 1 -40.56 61.22 -46.75
CA MET A 1 -41.67 60.54 -47.47
C MET A 1 -42.13 59.36 -46.63
N ALA A 2 -43.44 59.12 -46.58
CA ALA A 2 -44.16 58.06 -45.86
C ALA A 2 -44.53 58.31 -44.38
N THR A 3 -45.57 59.15 -44.21
CA THR A 3 -46.83 58.88 -43.48
C THR A 3 -46.80 57.94 -42.26
N PHE A 4 -47.00 58.50 -41.07
CA PHE A 4 -47.48 57.76 -39.89
C PHE A 4 -49.00 57.62 -39.95
N SER A 5 -49.49 56.37 -39.91
CA SER A 5 -50.92 56.07 -39.80
C SER A 5 -51.36 56.15 -38.35
N ALA A 6 -52.40 56.95 -38.09
CA ALA A 6 -53.08 57.01 -36.81
C ALA A 6 -53.91 55.74 -36.59
N ILE A 7 -53.69 55.05 -35.47
CA ILE A 7 -54.64 54.04 -34.96
C ILE A 7 -55.18 54.53 -33.62
N SER A 8 -56.50 54.69 -33.61
CA SER A 8 -57.32 55.18 -32.52
C SER A 8 -57.20 54.31 -31.27
N LYS A 9 -56.78 54.91 -30.15
CA LYS A 9 -56.91 54.32 -28.81
C LYS A 9 -58.36 54.55 -28.34
N ARG A 10 -59.16 53.49 -28.26
CA ARG A 10 -60.33 53.45 -27.36
C ARG A 10 -59.87 52.89 -26.01
N PRO A 11 -60.31 53.45 -24.88
CA PRO A 11 -59.86 53.03 -23.56
C PRO A 11 -60.53 51.70 -23.20
N PHE A 12 -59.73 50.63 -23.11
CA PHE A 12 -60.18 49.44 -22.39
C PHE A 12 -60.13 49.75 -20.89
N ILE A 13 -61.31 49.68 -20.32
CA ILE A 13 -61.65 49.90 -18.92
C ILE A 13 -60.76 49.01 -18.05
N ALA A 14 -60.18 49.63 -17.03
CA ALA A 14 -59.37 49.01 -16.00
C ALA A 14 -60.13 47.90 -15.27
N LEU A 15 -59.51 46.74 -15.12
CA LEU A 15 -59.82 45.78 -14.07
C LEU A 15 -58.52 45.50 -13.29
N PRO A 16 -58.43 45.89 -12.00
CA PRO A 16 -57.20 45.82 -11.23
C PRO A 16 -57.11 44.47 -10.52
N PHE A 17 -56.77 43.41 -11.27
CA PHE A 17 -56.40 42.15 -10.63
C PHE A 17 -55.18 41.54 -11.30
N LEU A 18 -54.14 41.37 -10.47
CA LEU A 18 -52.99 40.48 -10.62
C LEU A 18 -51.90 40.88 -11.62
N ILE A 19 -51.01 41.81 -11.24
CA ILE A 19 -49.60 41.74 -11.65
C ILE A 19 -48.73 42.10 -10.43
N PRO A 20 -47.84 41.21 -9.96
CA PRO A 20 -46.87 41.55 -8.92
C PRO A 20 -45.88 42.58 -9.46
N SER A 21 -45.53 43.58 -8.65
CA SER A 21 -44.55 44.60 -9.02
C SER A 21 -43.23 43.93 -9.44
N CYS A 22 -42.93 43.91 -10.73
CA CYS A 22 -41.58 43.65 -11.21
C CYS A 22 -40.73 44.87 -10.87
N GLU A 23 -40.22 44.92 -9.65
CA GLU A 23 -39.05 45.73 -9.30
C GLU A 23 -37.88 45.26 -10.19
N PRO A 24 -37.13 46.16 -10.85
CA PRO A 24 -35.91 45.78 -11.53
C PRO A 24 -34.90 45.34 -10.47
N VAL A 25 -34.86 44.05 -10.17
CA VAL A 25 -33.76 43.45 -9.43
C VAL A 25 -32.51 43.76 -10.22
N ALA A 26 -31.72 44.71 -9.74
CA ALA A 26 -30.38 44.93 -10.24
C ALA A 26 -29.71 43.56 -10.27
N LEU A 27 -29.31 43.11 -11.46
CA LEU A 27 -28.43 41.95 -11.58
C LEU A 27 -27.12 42.37 -10.91
N GLU A 28 -27.04 42.21 -9.59
CA GLU A 28 -25.77 42.15 -8.90
C GLU A 28 -24.99 41.08 -9.64
N LEU A 29 -23.94 41.50 -10.37
CA LEU A 29 -22.93 40.59 -10.86
C LEU A 29 -22.34 39.90 -9.63
N ARG A 30 -22.96 38.81 -9.18
CA ARG A 30 -22.39 37.93 -8.16
C ARG A 30 -21.17 37.33 -8.80
N ARG A 31 -20.02 37.94 -8.52
CA ARG A 31 -18.71 37.49 -8.95
C ARG A 31 -18.56 36.04 -8.51
N SER A 32 -18.66 35.11 -9.45
CA SER A 32 -18.53 33.68 -9.17
C SER A 32 -17.18 33.45 -8.50
N GLN A 33 -17.20 32.73 -7.38
CA GLN A 33 -16.07 32.56 -6.47
C GLN A 33 -14.97 31.62 -7.02
N SER A 34 -14.71 31.63 -8.33
CA SER A 34 -13.90 30.63 -9.03
C SER A 34 -12.62 31.23 -9.64
N SER A 35 -11.94 32.15 -8.94
CA SER A 35 -10.61 32.57 -9.38
C SER A 35 -9.55 31.59 -8.90
N TYR A 36 -8.62 31.23 -9.79
CA TYR A 36 -7.44 30.41 -9.49
C TYR A 36 -6.66 30.91 -8.26
N ARG A 37 -6.60 32.23 -8.05
CA ARG A 37 -5.93 32.84 -6.89
C ARG A 37 -6.59 32.44 -5.56
N ARG A 38 -7.93 32.41 -5.50
CA ARG A 38 -8.67 32.04 -4.29
C ARG A 38 -8.50 30.55 -3.97
N THR A 39 -8.53 29.68 -4.99
CA THR A 39 -8.30 28.24 -4.80
C THR A 39 -6.86 27.97 -4.35
N LYS A 40 -5.85 28.61 -4.97
CA LYS A 40 -4.44 28.52 -4.55
C LYS A 40 -4.24 28.98 -3.10
N GLN A 41 -4.89 30.06 -2.68
CA GLN A 41 -4.79 30.53 -1.30
C GLN A 41 -5.46 29.56 -0.32
N ARG A 42 -6.61 28.98 -0.68
CA ARG A 42 -7.32 28.01 0.14
C ARG A 42 -6.57 26.67 0.29
N LEU A 43 -5.84 26.25 -0.75
CA LEU A 43 -5.05 25.01 -0.77
C LEU A 43 -3.59 25.22 -0.37
N ARG A 44 -3.22 26.39 0.17
CA ARG A 44 -1.84 26.69 0.54
C ARG A 44 -1.41 25.85 1.74
N VAL A 45 -0.46 24.95 1.51
CA VAL A 45 0.27 24.24 2.56
C VAL A 45 1.49 25.08 2.97
N LYS A 46 1.72 25.20 4.28
CA LYS A 46 2.90 25.90 4.81
C LYS A 46 4.14 25.01 4.68
N PRO A 47 5.33 25.57 4.42
CA PRO A 47 6.58 24.80 4.48
C PRO A 47 6.82 24.30 5.92
N ASP A 48 7.71 23.33 6.05
CA ASP A 48 8.15 22.84 7.35
C ASP A 48 8.85 23.93 8.17
N ALA A 49 8.79 23.82 9.50
CA ALA A 49 9.31 24.84 10.42
C ALA A 49 10.82 25.08 10.26
N SER A 50 11.57 24.06 9.84
CA SER A 50 13.01 24.13 9.56
C SER A 50 13.39 25.12 8.45
N PHE A 51 12.45 25.47 7.56
CA PHE A 51 12.65 26.45 6.48
C PHE A 51 12.21 27.87 6.87
N GLY A 52 11.78 28.07 8.13
CA GLY A 52 11.45 29.39 8.66
C GLY A 52 12.70 30.28 8.79
N PHE A 53 12.55 31.58 8.60
CA PHE A 53 13.62 32.53 8.88
C PHE A 53 13.93 32.56 10.38
N SER A 54 15.13 32.11 10.75
CA SER A 54 15.65 32.30 12.12
C SER A 54 16.12 33.75 12.26
N SER A 55 15.42 34.56 13.06
CA SER A 55 15.79 35.96 13.30
C SER A 55 17.12 36.15 14.01
N ASN A 56 17.71 35.07 14.53
CA ASN A 56 18.81 35.11 15.50
C ASN A 56 20.17 34.72 14.90
N GLN A 57 20.25 34.43 13.60
CA GLN A 57 21.49 34.03 12.93
C GLN A 57 21.93 35.12 11.95
N SER A 58 23.14 35.65 12.17
CA SER A 58 23.73 36.72 11.37
C SER A 58 24.54 36.24 10.18
N GLN A 59 24.78 34.93 10.05
CA GLN A 59 25.62 34.31 9.01
C GLN A 59 24.95 33.06 8.41
N ASP A 60 25.38 32.71 7.20
CA ASP A 60 24.96 31.50 6.52
C ASP A 60 25.49 30.26 7.25
N HIS A 61 24.65 29.24 7.40
CA HIS A 61 25.01 27.97 8.05
C HIS A 61 24.25 26.80 7.41
N ILE A 62 24.76 25.58 7.61
CA ILE A 62 24.17 24.35 7.07
C ILE A 62 23.28 23.72 8.16
N ILE A 63 22.03 23.42 7.83
CA ILE A 63 21.06 22.78 8.73
C ILE A 63 20.92 21.30 8.35
N PHE A 64 20.99 20.41 9.35
CA PHE A 64 20.63 19.01 9.16
C PHE A 64 19.11 18.83 9.32
N ASN A 65 18.42 18.57 8.22
CA ASN A 65 16.96 18.44 8.18
C ASN A 65 16.55 17.07 7.62
N PRO A 66 16.57 15.99 8.43
CA PRO A 66 16.18 14.66 7.97
C PRO A 66 14.68 14.64 7.66
N PRO A 67 14.26 14.29 6.43
CA PRO A 67 12.85 14.31 6.06
C PRO A 67 12.08 13.15 6.69
N SER A 68 10.83 13.39 7.06
CA SER A 68 9.87 12.38 7.56
C SER A 68 9.28 11.53 6.43
N SER A 69 10.12 11.00 5.55
CA SER A 69 9.75 10.17 4.40
C SER A 69 10.57 8.89 4.36
N ALA A 70 10.04 7.85 3.71
CA ALA A 70 10.82 6.63 3.48
C ALA A 70 12.08 6.94 2.63
N PRO A 71 13.24 6.35 2.97
CA PRO A 71 14.46 6.54 2.20
C PRO A 71 14.34 5.92 0.81
N SER A 72 15.03 6.49 -0.17
CA SER A 72 15.15 5.88 -1.51
C SER A 72 16.17 4.74 -1.52
N VAL A 73 16.09 3.86 -2.51
CA VAL A 73 17.02 2.71 -2.69
C VAL A 73 18.49 3.15 -2.78
N PHE A 74 18.76 4.37 -3.26
CA PHE A 74 20.10 4.93 -3.37
C PHE A 74 20.71 5.33 -2.02
N HIS A 75 19.91 5.44 -0.95
CA HIS A 75 20.41 5.64 0.41
C HIS A 75 20.85 4.29 0.99
N THR A 76 22.01 3.82 0.54
CA THR A 76 22.54 2.51 0.94
C THR A 76 22.92 2.49 2.42
N PRO A 77 22.41 1.54 3.23
CA PRO A 77 22.81 1.40 4.62
C PRO A 77 24.27 0.94 4.73
N THR A 78 24.94 1.27 5.84
CA THR A 78 26.36 1.00 6.07
C THR A 78 26.73 -0.48 5.93
N LYS A 79 25.82 -1.40 6.28
CA LYS A 79 26.00 -2.86 6.14
C LYS A 79 26.21 -3.31 4.69
N PHE A 80 25.71 -2.55 3.71
CA PHE A 80 25.85 -2.88 2.28
C PHE A 80 26.96 -2.09 1.59
N LEU A 81 27.68 -1.23 2.31
CA LEU A 81 28.86 -0.56 1.77
C LEU A 81 30.09 -1.48 1.82
N PRO A 82 30.98 -1.41 0.80
CA PRO A 82 32.30 -2.03 0.87
C PRO A 82 33.09 -1.58 2.12
N PRO A 83 34.01 -2.40 2.64
CA PRO A 83 34.85 -2.03 3.79
C PRO A 83 35.67 -0.76 3.56
N ASP A 84 36.18 -0.54 2.34
CA ASP A 84 37.07 0.58 2.00
C ASP A 84 36.33 1.89 1.66
N ASP A 85 34.99 1.90 1.72
CA ASP A 85 34.20 3.09 1.39
C ASP A 85 34.27 4.12 2.53
N ALA A 86 34.83 5.31 2.26
CA ALA A 86 34.95 6.40 3.21
C ALA A 86 33.61 6.84 3.85
N ARG A 87 32.47 6.60 3.18
CA ARG A 87 31.14 6.90 3.74
C ARG A 87 30.79 6.06 4.96
N ARG A 88 31.49 4.94 5.18
CA ARG A 88 31.28 4.06 6.34
C ARG A 88 31.70 4.73 7.65
N THR A 89 32.80 5.48 7.66
CA THR A 89 33.29 6.22 8.84
C THR A 89 32.45 7.47 9.12
N LEU A 90 32.06 8.21 8.07
CA LEU A 90 31.23 9.42 8.24
C LEU A 90 29.86 9.13 8.85
N ARG A 91 29.30 7.95 8.62
CA ARG A 91 27.96 7.55 9.13
C ARG A 91 27.99 7.01 10.55
N THR A 92 29.09 6.41 10.99
CA THR A 92 29.24 5.94 12.38
C THR A 92 29.26 7.08 13.38
N ASP A 93 29.67 8.27 12.97
CA ASP A 93 29.75 9.44 13.83
C ASP A 93 28.40 10.20 13.94
N ALA A 94 27.60 10.16 12.87
CA ALA A 94 26.30 10.85 12.80
C ALA A 94 25.12 10.01 13.32
N SER A 95 25.21 8.68 13.23
CA SER A 95 24.28 7.80 13.93
C SER A 95 24.66 7.85 15.40
N MET A 96 23.84 8.51 16.22
CA MET A 96 23.91 8.32 17.67
C MET A 96 24.07 6.82 17.92
N LYS A 97 25.12 6.43 18.64
CA LYS A 97 25.31 5.07 19.13
C LYS A 97 24.19 4.80 20.12
N ILE A 98 22.99 4.56 19.61
CA ILE A 98 21.94 3.98 20.40
C ILE A 98 22.36 2.53 20.48
N ASP A 99 23.00 2.17 21.59
CA ASP A 99 23.23 0.79 21.99
C ASP A 99 21.86 0.15 22.24
N LEU A 100 21.08 -0.04 21.17
CA LEU A 100 19.79 -0.69 21.23
C LEU A 100 20.06 -2.15 21.58
N SER A 101 19.74 -2.52 22.81
CA SER A 101 19.64 -3.90 23.18
C SER A 101 18.55 -4.55 22.31
N PRO A 102 18.62 -5.86 22.01
CA PRO A 102 17.57 -6.52 21.24
C PRO A 102 16.18 -6.42 21.90
N GLU A 103 16.13 -6.10 23.19
CA GLU A 103 14.92 -5.89 23.99
C GLU A 103 14.25 -4.52 23.71
N ASP A 104 15.02 -3.54 23.24
CA ASP A 104 14.54 -2.19 22.89
C ASP A 104 13.99 -2.09 21.45
N LEU A 105 14.14 -3.16 20.66
CA LEU A 105 13.64 -3.20 19.30
C LEU A 105 12.12 -3.43 19.27
N PRO A 106 11.41 -2.86 18.29
CA PRO A 106 9.98 -3.10 18.14
C PRO A 106 9.70 -4.59 17.91
N PRO A 107 8.53 -5.10 18.33
CA PRO A 107 8.21 -6.52 18.23
C PRO A 107 8.23 -6.98 16.77
N VAL A 108 8.93 -8.08 16.53
CA VAL A 108 9.06 -8.67 15.19
C VAL A 108 7.80 -9.49 14.86
N PHE A 109 7.14 -9.19 13.74
CA PHE A 109 5.93 -9.91 13.30
C PHE A 109 6.17 -11.40 13.04
N ASN A 110 7.36 -11.77 12.56
CA ASN A 110 7.77 -13.15 12.32
C ASN A 110 9.15 -13.39 12.96
N SER A 111 9.17 -13.95 14.17
CA SER A 111 10.41 -14.40 14.80
C SER A 111 10.98 -15.61 14.07
N SER A 112 12.25 -15.59 13.71
CA SER A 112 12.92 -16.76 13.14
C SER A 112 12.96 -17.88 14.18
N THR A 113 12.34 -19.01 13.89
CA THR A 113 12.49 -20.22 14.71
C THR A 113 13.90 -20.76 14.58
N GLU A 114 14.50 -21.20 15.70
CA GLU A 114 15.81 -21.85 15.70
C GLU A 114 15.80 -23.10 14.81
N LYS A 115 16.84 -23.25 13.99
CA LYS A 115 16.97 -24.38 13.08
C LYS A 115 17.51 -25.57 13.85
N LYS A 116 16.69 -26.61 14.02
CA LYS A 116 17.10 -27.90 14.62
C LYS A 116 17.60 -28.86 13.54
N TYR A 117 18.75 -29.48 13.79
CA TYR A 117 19.41 -30.45 12.90
C TYR A 117 19.67 -31.78 13.61
N HIS A 118 18.64 -32.32 14.28
CA HIS A 118 18.74 -33.54 15.11
C HIS A 118 18.47 -34.85 14.36
N LEU A 119 17.99 -34.78 13.11
CA LEU A 119 17.63 -35.97 12.35
C LEU A 119 18.84 -36.66 11.73
N THR A 120 18.90 -37.97 11.87
CA THR A 120 19.94 -38.81 11.29
C THR A 120 19.56 -39.28 9.88
N PRO A 121 20.52 -39.76 9.06
CA PRO A 121 20.20 -40.34 7.74
C PRO A 121 19.20 -41.49 7.79
N SER A 122 19.20 -42.27 8.88
CA SER A 122 18.26 -43.37 9.09
C SER A 122 16.81 -42.86 9.22
N ASP A 123 16.61 -41.78 9.98
CA ASP A 123 15.29 -41.14 10.12
C ASP A 123 14.76 -40.63 8.78
N ILE A 124 15.65 -40.09 7.95
CA ILE A 124 15.32 -39.60 6.60
C ILE A 124 14.83 -40.74 5.69
N GLU A 125 15.48 -41.90 5.77
CA GLU A 125 15.02 -43.09 5.05
C GLU A 125 13.67 -43.59 5.55
N GLU A 126 13.44 -43.57 6.87
CA GLU A 126 12.14 -43.94 7.43
C GLU A 126 11.04 -42.98 6.96
N ILE A 127 11.30 -41.67 6.96
CA ILE A 127 10.37 -40.65 6.44
C ILE A 127 9.98 -40.97 4.98
N ARG A 128 10.97 -41.31 4.14
CA ARG A 128 10.72 -41.69 2.74
C ARG A 128 9.88 -42.96 2.64
N LYS A 129 10.23 -44.00 3.39
CA LYS A 129 9.52 -45.29 3.41
C LYS A 129 8.05 -45.09 3.81
N LEU A 130 7.79 -44.40 4.92
CA LEU A 130 6.43 -44.14 5.42
C LEU A 130 5.58 -43.33 4.44
N ARG A 131 6.19 -42.37 3.76
CA ARG A 131 5.49 -41.49 2.82
C ARG A 131 5.18 -42.18 1.49
N LEU A 132 6.06 -43.09 1.04
CA LEU A 132 5.85 -43.91 -0.13
C LEU A 132 4.82 -45.01 0.12
N SER A 133 4.79 -45.61 1.31
CA SER A 133 3.84 -46.67 1.65
C SER A 133 2.40 -46.16 1.64
N ASP A 134 2.08 -45.18 2.49
CA ASP A 134 0.72 -44.65 2.65
C ASP A 134 0.72 -43.12 2.71
N PRO A 135 0.71 -42.45 1.55
CA PRO A 135 0.78 -40.99 1.50
C PRO A 135 -0.47 -40.33 2.09
N MET A 136 -1.61 -41.04 2.20
CA MET A 136 -2.85 -40.56 2.82
C MET A 136 -2.74 -40.49 4.34
N THR A 137 -2.25 -41.55 4.97
CA THR A 137 -2.05 -41.64 6.42
C THR A 137 -0.86 -40.80 6.87
N TRP A 138 0.27 -40.91 6.17
CA TRP A 138 1.52 -40.22 6.48
C TRP A 138 1.61 -38.88 5.76
N SER A 139 0.75 -37.96 6.17
CA SER A 139 0.77 -36.57 5.69
C SER A 139 2.02 -35.83 6.18
N ARG A 140 2.39 -34.75 5.48
CA ARG A 140 3.54 -33.90 5.85
C ARG A 140 3.48 -33.43 7.30
N TRP A 141 2.29 -33.06 7.77
CA TRP A 141 2.07 -32.61 9.14
C TRP A 141 2.18 -33.75 10.15
N LYS A 142 1.75 -34.97 9.81
CA LYS A 142 1.86 -36.13 10.71
C LYS A 142 3.32 -36.54 10.90
N LEU A 143 4.09 -36.58 9.80
CA LEU A 143 5.52 -36.83 9.84
C LEU A 143 6.27 -35.72 10.60
N ALA A 144 5.87 -34.46 10.41
CA ALA A 144 6.48 -33.31 11.08
C ALA A 144 6.37 -33.43 12.60
N LYS A 145 5.19 -33.84 13.08
CA LYS A 145 4.94 -34.09 14.50
C LYS A 145 5.71 -35.30 15.02
N ARG A 146 5.84 -36.37 14.23
CA ARG A 146 6.53 -37.60 14.64
C ARG A 146 8.04 -37.40 14.81
N PHE A 147 8.66 -36.67 13.89
CA PHE A 147 10.11 -36.44 13.86
C PHE A 147 10.53 -35.09 14.45
N ASP A 148 9.60 -34.36 15.09
CA ASP A 148 9.77 -32.98 15.60
C ASP A 148 10.51 -32.06 14.62
N CYS A 149 10.05 -32.00 13.37
CA CYS A 149 10.70 -31.24 12.32
C CYS A 149 9.71 -30.40 11.50
N SER A 150 10.22 -29.44 10.72
CA SER A 150 9.37 -28.56 9.93
C SER A 150 8.62 -29.33 8.82
N PRO A 151 7.31 -29.07 8.61
CA PRO A 151 6.57 -29.67 7.49
C PRO A 151 7.13 -29.26 6.11
N MET A 152 7.88 -28.15 6.05
CA MET A 152 8.64 -27.75 4.88
C MET A 152 9.82 -28.70 4.64
N PHE A 153 10.57 -29.06 5.68
CA PHE A 153 11.69 -30.01 5.60
C PHE A 153 11.24 -31.36 5.05
N ILE A 154 10.12 -31.91 5.52
CA ILE A 154 9.58 -33.17 4.98
C ILE A 154 9.22 -33.05 3.51
N GLY A 155 8.72 -31.89 3.08
CA GLY A 155 8.45 -31.62 1.66
C GLY A 155 9.72 -31.63 0.80
N MET A 156 10.87 -31.25 1.37
CA MET A 156 12.18 -31.34 0.70
C MET A 156 12.72 -32.77 0.68
N VAL A 157 12.52 -33.53 1.76
CA VAL A 157 13.03 -34.92 1.88
C VAL A 157 12.33 -35.87 0.90
N CYS A 158 11.02 -35.74 0.76
CA CYS A 158 10.21 -36.66 -0.03
C CYS A 158 8.92 -35.99 -0.55
N GLU A 159 8.75 -36.04 -1.86
CA GLU A 159 7.53 -35.57 -2.50
C GLU A 159 6.33 -36.50 -2.22
N ALA A 160 5.11 -35.99 -2.39
CA ALA A 160 3.94 -36.89 -2.40
C ALA A 160 3.95 -37.76 -3.67
N SER A 161 3.32 -38.93 -3.62
CA SER A 161 3.10 -39.74 -4.83
C SER A 161 2.37 -38.92 -5.91
N PRO A 162 2.69 -39.15 -7.21
CA PRO A 162 2.09 -38.38 -8.30
C PRO A 162 0.56 -38.51 -8.32
N GLN A 163 0.04 -39.70 -8.02
CA GLN A 163 -1.40 -39.94 -7.88
C GLN A 163 -2.05 -39.01 -6.84
N LYS A 164 -1.41 -38.84 -5.67
CA LYS A 164 -1.92 -37.94 -4.64
C LYS A 164 -1.86 -36.47 -5.05
N LYS A 165 -0.81 -36.06 -5.78
CA LYS A 165 -0.72 -34.68 -6.32
C LYS A 165 -1.87 -34.42 -7.29
N GLU A 166 -2.19 -35.37 -8.16
CA GLU A 166 -3.29 -35.25 -9.12
C GLU A 166 -4.65 -35.19 -8.41
N ILE A 167 -4.90 -36.07 -7.44
CA ILE A 167 -6.14 -36.02 -6.62
C ILE A 167 -6.27 -34.64 -5.96
N GLN A 168 -5.19 -34.11 -5.37
CA GLN A 168 -5.22 -32.79 -4.72
C GLN A 168 -5.49 -31.66 -5.72
N LYS A 169 -4.97 -31.76 -6.94
CA LYS A 169 -5.22 -30.81 -8.03
C LYS A 169 -6.69 -30.83 -8.45
N GLN A 170 -7.27 -32.02 -8.65
CA GLN A 170 -8.69 -32.19 -8.97
C GLN A 170 -9.60 -31.64 -7.86
N VAL A 171 -9.25 -31.87 -6.59
CA VAL A 171 -9.98 -31.29 -5.44
C VAL A 171 -9.92 -29.76 -5.47
N LEU A 172 -8.74 -29.19 -5.77
CA LEU A 172 -8.57 -27.75 -5.87
C LEU A 172 -9.41 -27.17 -7.02
N GLU A 173 -9.39 -27.80 -8.19
CA GLU A 173 -10.21 -27.42 -9.34
C GLU A 173 -11.71 -27.49 -9.02
N ALA A 174 -12.16 -28.55 -8.35
CA ALA A 174 -13.54 -28.69 -7.90
C ALA A 174 -13.96 -27.63 -6.86
N VAL A 175 -13.02 -27.17 -6.02
CA VAL A 175 -13.28 -26.06 -5.08
C VAL A 175 -13.32 -24.72 -5.83
N GLN A 176 -12.46 -24.53 -6.82
CA GLN A 176 -12.42 -23.31 -7.64
C GLN A 176 -13.64 -23.18 -8.55
N SER A 177 -14.17 -24.28 -9.10
CA SER A 177 -15.37 -24.28 -9.93
C SER A 177 -16.61 -23.82 -9.14
N ARG A 178 -16.65 -24.07 -7.83
CA ARG A 178 -17.69 -23.59 -6.92
C ARG A 178 -17.60 -22.10 -6.58
N TRP A 179 -16.53 -21.40 -6.99
CA TRP A 179 -16.42 -19.96 -6.73
C TRP A 179 -17.36 -19.17 -7.65
N GLY A 180 -18.23 -18.36 -7.06
CA GLY A 180 -18.99 -17.35 -7.79
C GLY A 180 -18.11 -16.21 -8.32
N LEU A 181 -18.67 -15.42 -9.23
CA LEU A 181 -17.95 -14.37 -9.98
C LEU A 181 -17.13 -13.42 -9.09
N LYS A 182 -17.75 -12.85 -8.04
CA LYS A 182 -17.09 -11.92 -7.12
C LYS A 182 -15.87 -12.52 -6.43
N ARG A 183 -15.96 -13.79 -6.02
CA ARG A 183 -14.85 -14.48 -5.34
C ARG A 183 -13.71 -14.77 -6.31
N ARG A 184 -14.03 -15.15 -7.55
CA ARG A 184 -13.02 -15.41 -8.59
C ARG A 184 -12.22 -14.15 -8.91
N MET A 185 -12.91 -13.04 -9.24
CA MET A 185 -12.26 -11.74 -9.50
C MET A 185 -11.36 -11.31 -8.34
N ALA A 186 -11.86 -11.39 -7.09
CA ALA A 186 -11.06 -11.01 -5.92
C ALA A 186 -9.80 -11.89 -5.71
N ARG A 187 -9.80 -13.14 -6.18
CA ARG A 187 -8.65 -14.04 -6.10
C ARG A 187 -7.63 -13.74 -7.20
N GLU A 188 -8.11 -13.45 -8.40
CA GLU A 188 -7.29 -12.98 -9.52
C GLU A 188 -6.61 -11.65 -9.18
N ASP A 189 -7.34 -10.66 -8.65
CA ASP A 189 -6.78 -9.38 -8.20
C ASP A 189 -5.74 -9.55 -7.09
N ARG A 190 -5.95 -10.51 -6.18
CA ARG A 190 -4.96 -10.83 -5.14
C ARG A 190 -3.69 -11.40 -5.75
N GLN A 191 -3.81 -12.22 -6.79
CA GLN A 191 -2.66 -12.78 -7.49
C GLN A 191 -1.90 -11.68 -8.23
N LEU A 192 -2.60 -10.81 -8.96
CA LEU A 192 -2.01 -9.66 -9.65
C LEU A 192 -1.24 -8.74 -8.69
N ARG A 193 -1.83 -8.43 -7.51
CA ARG A 193 -1.12 -7.65 -6.48
C ARG A 193 0.12 -8.35 -5.95
N LYS A 194 0.08 -9.67 -5.77
CA LYS A 194 1.24 -10.44 -5.32
C LYS A 194 2.35 -10.43 -6.38
N GLU A 195 1.98 -10.48 -7.65
CA GLU A 195 2.91 -10.40 -8.77
C GLU A 195 3.52 -8.99 -8.89
N SER A 196 2.73 -7.92 -8.67
CA SER A 196 3.21 -6.55 -8.69
C SER A 196 4.20 -6.25 -7.55
N TRP A 197 3.95 -6.78 -6.35
CA TRP A 197 4.87 -6.67 -5.21
C TRP A 197 6.28 -7.20 -5.50
N GLY A 198 6.43 -8.17 -6.41
CA GLY A 198 7.75 -8.70 -6.79
C GLY A 198 8.48 -7.87 -7.85
N LYS A 199 7.78 -6.94 -8.52
CA LYS A 199 8.31 -6.06 -9.57
C LYS A 199 8.58 -4.64 -9.08
N ASP A 200 8.26 -4.37 -7.82
CA ASP A 200 8.23 -3.02 -7.24
C ASP A 200 7.30 -2.05 -8.02
N GLU A 201 6.17 -2.59 -8.55
CA GLU A 201 5.06 -1.86 -9.20
C GLU A 201 3.80 -1.80 -8.31
#